data_AF-A0A920NLF1-F1
#
_entry.id   AF-A0A920NLF1-F1
#
_cell.length_a   1.000
_cell.length_b   1.000
_cell.length_c   1.000
_cell.angle_alpha   90.00
_cell.angle_beta   90.00
_cell.angle_gamma   90.00
#
_symmetry.space_group_name_H-M   'P 1'
#
loop_
_entity.id
_entity.type
_entity.pdbx_description
1 polymer ?
#
loop_
_entity_poly.entity_id
_entity_poly.type
_entity_poly.pdbx_seq_one_letter_code
_entity_poly.pdbx_strand_id
1 'polypeptide(L)'
;MAQYVHLDQVPDTGYVETSREKEWRKEEVWAAVGRLPTKQRLVVMMRISQALPFKDIGNILDITEGSAKVNYHHGIKRVKLLLGNNQ
;
A
#
# COMPACT_ATOMS: atom_id res chain seq x y z
N MET A 1 57.74 -9.24 -5.03
CA MET A 1 57.01 -7.96 -5.24
C MET A 1 56.50 -8.00 -6.68
N ALA A 2 55.23 -8.13 -7.02
CA ALA A 2 53.98 -8.03 -6.29
C ALA A 2 53.01 -9.14 -6.73
N GLN A 3 52.15 -9.52 -5.80
CA GLN A 3 51.08 -10.49 -5.88
C GLN A 3 49.91 -9.89 -6.67
N TYR A 4 49.63 -10.38 -7.87
CA TYR A 4 48.40 -10.04 -8.60
C TYR A 4 47.27 -10.97 -8.11
N VAL A 5 46.43 -10.42 -7.24
CA VAL A 5 45.19 -11.02 -6.77
C VAL A 5 44.27 -11.26 -7.97
N HIS A 6 43.97 -12.53 -8.26
CA HIS A 6 42.93 -12.91 -9.21
C HIS A 6 41.59 -12.38 -8.70
N LEU A 7 41.13 -11.30 -9.31
CA LEU A 7 39.90 -10.60 -8.94
C LEU A 7 38.68 -11.20 -9.66
N ASP A 8 38.63 -12.52 -9.75
CA ASP A 8 37.62 -13.22 -10.57
C ASP A 8 36.75 -14.18 -9.76
N GLN A 9 36.71 -14.02 -8.44
CA GLN A 9 35.77 -14.72 -7.57
C GLN A 9 35.21 -13.74 -6.54
N VAL A 10 34.64 -12.65 -7.04
CA VAL A 10 33.50 -12.10 -6.29
C VAL A 10 32.36 -13.05 -6.64
N PRO A 11 31.72 -13.74 -5.68
CA PRO A 11 30.39 -14.24 -5.96
C PRO A 11 29.64 -13.01 -6.49
N ASP A 12 28.99 -13.15 -7.65
CA ASP A 12 27.81 -12.36 -7.92
C ASP A 12 26.92 -12.67 -6.72
N THR A 13 27.06 -11.86 -5.66
CA THR A 13 26.13 -11.82 -4.57
C THR A 13 24.93 -11.28 -5.28
N GLY A 14 24.20 -12.18 -5.95
CA GLY A 14 22.89 -11.95 -6.45
C GLY A 14 22.23 -11.30 -5.28
N TYR A 15 22.05 -9.99 -5.41
CA TYR A 15 21.27 -9.23 -4.48
C TYR A 15 19.89 -9.78 -4.78
N VAL A 16 19.61 -10.96 -4.22
CA VAL A 16 18.28 -11.52 -4.11
C VAL A 16 17.69 -10.61 -3.06
N GLU A 17 17.37 -9.40 -3.51
CA GLU A 17 16.49 -8.51 -2.83
C GLU A 17 15.22 -9.32 -2.72
N THR A 18 15.09 -10.00 -1.57
CA THR A 18 13.90 -10.75 -1.21
C THR A 18 12.83 -9.73 -0.82
N SER A 19 12.69 -8.68 -1.61
CA SER A 19 11.47 -7.91 -1.75
C SER A 19 10.56 -8.82 -2.57
N ARG A 20 9.97 -9.83 -1.90
CA ARG A 20 8.79 -10.50 -2.45
C ARG A 20 7.75 -9.41 -2.66
N GLU A 21 7.70 -8.83 -3.85
CA GLU A 21 6.59 -8.00 -4.30
C GLU A 21 5.38 -8.93 -4.37
N LYS A 22 4.72 -9.10 -3.22
CA LYS A 22 3.50 -9.89 -3.15
C LYS A 22 2.40 -9.10 -3.83
N GLU A 23 2.10 -9.46 -5.06
CA GLU A 23 0.97 -8.91 -5.78
C GLU A 23 -0.32 -9.43 -5.15
N TRP A 24 -1.05 -8.57 -4.45
CA TRP A 24 -2.36 -8.93 -3.88
C TRP A 24 -3.42 -8.97 -4.96
N ARG A 25 -4.28 -9.99 -4.92
CA ARG A 25 -5.40 -10.08 -5.86
C ARG A 25 -6.41 -8.96 -5.58
N LYS A 26 -7.03 -8.45 -6.64
CA LYS A 26 -8.09 -7.43 -6.55
C LYS A 26 -9.17 -7.78 -5.51
N GLU A 27 -9.62 -9.03 -5.49
CA GLU A 27 -10.63 -9.51 -4.53
C GLU A 27 -10.15 -9.44 -3.07
N GLU A 28 -8.90 -9.78 -2.80
CA GLU A 28 -8.32 -9.72 -1.45
C GLU A 28 -8.25 -8.26 -0.97
N VAL A 29 -7.84 -7.35 -1.85
CA VAL A 29 -7.79 -5.91 -1.57
C VAL A 29 -9.19 -5.39 -1.24
N TRP A 30 -10.20 -5.71 -2.03
CA TRP A 30 -11.57 -5.26 -1.76
C TRP A 30 -12.17 -5.90 -0.51
N ALA A 31 -11.84 -7.15 -0.21
CA ALA A 31 -12.20 -7.79 1.05
C ALA A 31 -11.57 -7.06 2.26
N ALA A 32 -10.30 -6.66 2.16
CA ALA A 32 -9.62 -5.87 3.19
C ALA A 32 -10.23 -4.46 3.34
N VAL A 33 -10.58 -3.79 2.23
CA VAL A 33 -11.31 -2.52 2.25
C VAL A 33 -12.66 -2.66 2.95
N GLY A 34 -13.38 -3.77 2.74
CA GLY A 34 -14.65 -4.08 3.41
C GLY A 34 -14.56 -4.11 4.93
N ARG A 35 -13.39 -4.49 5.48
CA ARG A 35 -13.09 -4.59 6.92
C ARG A 35 -12.66 -3.26 7.58
N LEU A 36 -12.56 -2.18 6.81
CA LEU A 36 -12.22 -0.86 7.34
C LEU A 36 -13.37 -0.25 8.15
N PRO A 37 -13.07 0.60 9.16
CA PRO A 37 -14.08 1.48 9.76
C PRO A 37 -14.81 2.30 8.70
N THR A 38 -16.11 2.55 8.92
CA THR A 38 -17.02 3.09 7.90
C THR A 38 -16.48 4.31 7.16
N LYS A 39 -15.97 5.33 7.87
CA LYS A 39 -15.44 6.55 7.24
C LYS A 39 -14.19 6.28 6.39
N GLN A 40 -13.27 5.45 6.86
CA GLN A 40 -12.08 5.05 6.09
C GLN A 40 -12.48 4.26 4.85
N ARG A 41 -13.42 3.30 5.00
CA ARG A 41 -13.95 2.49 3.88
C ARG A 41 -14.55 3.37 2.78
N LEU A 42 -15.46 4.27 3.16
CA LEU A 42 -16.15 5.16 2.22
C LEU A 42 -15.16 6.04 1.45
N VAL A 43 -14.22 6.67 2.15
CA VAL A 43 -13.21 7.53 1.53
C VAL A 43 -12.31 6.72 0.58
N VAL A 44 -11.83 5.54 1.00
CA VAL A 44 -10.99 4.68 0.16
C VAL A 44 -11.74 4.22 -1.09
N MET A 45 -13.00 3.80 -0.94
CA MET A 45 -13.83 3.36 -2.05
C MET A 45 -14.09 4.48 -3.05
N MET A 46 -14.47 5.68 -2.59
CA MET A 46 -14.66 6.82 -3.49
C MET A 46 -13.36 7.24 -4.19
N ARG A 47 -12.21 7.20 -3.51
CA ARG A 47 -10.92 7.52 -4.13
C ARG A 47 -10.50 6.52 -5.20
N ILE A 48 -10.68 5.22 -4.96
CA ILE A 48 -10.16 4.18 -5.85
C ILE A 48 -11.16 3.84 -6.96
N SER A 49 -12.45 3.68 -6.62
CA SER A 49 -13.46 3.27 -7.60
C SER A 49 -13.96 4.42 -8.46
N GLN A 50 -13.96 5.65 -7.94
CA GLN A 50 -14.57 6.81 -8.60
C GLN A 50 -13.58 7.94 -8.88
N ALA A 51 -12.33 7.83 -8.41
CA ALA A 51 -11.30 8.85 -8.54
C ALA A 51 -11.68 10.26 -8.01
N LEU A 52 -12.71 10.37 -7.16
CA LEU A 52 -13.25 11.66 -6.69
C LEU A 52 -12.22 12.46 -5.89
N PRO A 53 -12.01 13.76 -6.15
CA PRO A 53 -11.15 14.62 -5.34
C PRO A 53 -11.51 14.58 -3.85
N PHE A 54 -10.52 14.74 -2.96
CA PHE A 54 -10.76 14.74 -1.51
C PHE A 54 -11.72 15.84 -1.06
N LYS A 55 -11.73 16.97 -1.75
CA LYS A 55 -12.68 18.06 -1.51
C LYS A 55 -14.12 17.61 -1.72
N ASP A 56 -14.39 16.93 -2.84
CA ASP A 56 -15.73 16.44 -3.17
C ASP A 56 -16.16 15.32 -2.24
N ILE A 57 -15.24 14.42 -1.88
CA ILE A 57 -15.49 13.40 -0.86
C ILE A 57 -15.83 14.04 0.50
N GLY A 58 -15.12 15.09 0.88
CA GLY A 58 -15.40 15.86 2.09
C GLY A 58 -16.83 16.41 2.08
N ASN A 59 -17.22 17.05 0.98
CA ASN A 59 -18.58 17.57 0.79
C ASN A 59 -19.65 16.47 0.86
N ILE A 60 -19.42 15.30 0.24
CA ILE A 60 -20.37 14.18 0.24
C ILE A 60 -20.56 13.59 1.64
N LEU A 61 -19.49 13.51 2.43
CA LEU A 61 -19.51 12.90 3.77
C LEU A 61 -19.72 13.90 4.90
N ASP A 62 -19.93 15.18 4.58
CA ASP A 62 -20.01 16.28 5.54
C ASP A 62 -18.80 16.33 6.50
N ILE A 63 -17.60 16.26 5.93
CA ILE A 63 -16.31 16.39 6.63
C ILE A 63 -15.38 17.33 5.88
N THR A 64 -14.35 17.84 6.56
CA THR A 64 -13.33 18.65 5.91
C THR A 64 -12.51 17.81 4.90
N GLU A 65 -11.97 18.45 3.87
CA GLU A 65 -11.03 17.82 2.92
C GLU A 65 -9.84 17.19 3.66
N GLY A 66 -9.32 17.86 4.70
CA GLY A 66 -8.24 17.34 5.54
C GLY A 66 -8.63 16.05 6.27
N SER A 67 -9.86 15.99 6.81
CA SER A 67 -10.40 14.77 7.42
C SER A 67 -10.52 13.64 6.40
N ALA A 68 -10.95 13.92 5.17
CA ALA A 68 -10.97 12.93 4.10
C ALA A 68 -9.56 12.39 3.79
N LYS A 69 -8.54 13.26 3.66
CA LYS A 69 -7.13 12.84 3.46
C LYS A 69 -6.62 11.94 4.57
N VAL A 70 -6.89 12.30 5.83
CA VAL A 70 -6.49 11.51 7.01
C VAL A 70 -7.18 10.14 7.02
N ASN A 71 -8.50 10.11 6.77
CA ASN A 71 -9.26 8.85 6.69
C ASN A 71 -8.74 7.94 5.56
N TYR A 72 -8.39 8.51 4.41
CA TYR A 72 -7.79 7.75 3.32
C TYR A 72 -6.45 7.14 3.72
N HIS A 73 -5.54 7.94 4.27
CA HIS A 73 -4.22 7.48 4.69
C HIS A 73 -4.31 6.33 5.69
N HIS A 74 -5.14 6.47 6.73
CA HIS A 74 -5.37 5.42 7.71
C HIS A 74 -6.05 4.19 7.11
N GLY A 75 -6.99 4.38 6.18
CA GLY A 75 -7.63 3.30 5.45
C GLY A 75 -6.61 2.46 4.65
N ILE A 76 -5.76 3.09 3.85
CA ILE A 76 -4.71 2.41 3.07
C ILE A 76 -3.72 1.69 3.99
N LYS A 77 -3.26 2.34 5.07
CA LYS A 77 -2.37 1.70 6.05
C LYS A 77 -3.00 0.43 6.62
N ARG A 78 -4.29 0.47 6.94
CA ARG A 78 -5.01 -0.68 7.51
C ARG A 78 -5.26 -1.78 6.48
N VAL A 79 -5.54 -1.45 5.22
CA VAL A 79 -5.60 -2.44 4.12
C VAL A 79 -4.27 -3.19 4.01
N LYS A 80 -3.14 -2.47 4.00
CA LYS A 80 -1.80 -3.08 3.94
C LYS A 80 -1.55 -4.03 5.12
N LEU A 81 -1.92 -3.62 6.34
CA LEU A 81 -1.82 -4.48 7.53
C LEU A 81 -2.69 -5.73 7.41
N LEU A 82 -3.94 -5.60 6.95
CA LEU A 82 -4.85 -6.75 6.80
C LEU A 82 -4.35 -7.76 5.77
N LEU A 83 -3.70 -7.31 4.70
CA LEU A 83 -3.17 -8.18 3.66
C LEU A 83 -1.79 -8.77 4.00
N GLY A 84 -1.00 -8.08 4.84
CA GLY A 84 0.24 -8.59 5.42
C GLY A 84 0.02 -9.57 6.57
N ASN A 85 -1.08 -9.43 7.33
CA ASN A 85 -1.41 -10.29 8.47
C ASN A 85 -2.19 -11.56 8.08
N ASN A 86 -2.59 -11.71 6.82
CA ASN A 86 -3.23 -12.93 6.29
C ASN A 86 -2.18 -13.97 5.82
N GLN A 87 -1.03 -14.05 6.49
CA GLN A 87 0.03 -15.04 6.21
C GLN A 87 0.15 -16.05 7.34
#